data_AF-A0A4Z1C047-F1
#
_entry.id   AF-A0A4Z1C047-F1
#
_cell.length_a   1.000
_cell.length_b   1.000
_cell.length_c   1.000
_cell.angle_alpha   90.00
_cell.angle_beta   90.00
_cell.angle_gamma   90.00
#
_symmetry.space_group_name_H-M   'P 1'
#
loop_
_entity.id
_entity.type
_entity.pdbx_description
1 polymer ?
#
loop_
_entity_poly.entity_id
_entity_poly.type
_entity_poly.pdbx_seq_one_letter_code
_entity_poly.pdbx_strand_id
1 'polypeptide(L)'
;MQARVSLKLHDRIESLPKAVRDIAWKGQLRMCQRYRYLVASEKKQAVVTTAIACEMVGFILAIAVTVMLGPAPRHNGSAQS
;
A
#
# COMPACT_ATOMS: atom_id res chain seq x y z
N MET A 1 -10.98 -10.89 -8.36
CA MET A 1 -11.07 -9.62 -9.12
C MET A 1 -9.65 -9.15 -9.43
N GLN A 2 -9.32 -8.97 -10.71
CA GLN A 2 -8.09 -8.28 -11.10
C GLN A 2 -8.17 -6.83 -10.63
N ALA A 3 -7.18 -6.37 -9.87
CA ALA A 3 -7.07 -4.96 -9.53
C ALA A 3 -6.66 -4.20 -10.80
N ARG A 4 -7.54 -3.31 -11.28
CA ARG A 4 -7.33 -2.53 -12.51
C ARG A 4 -7.23 -1.06 -12.11
N VAL A 5 -6.12 -0.41 -12.45
CA VAL A 5 -5.96 1.04 -12.26
C VAL A 5 -6.59 1.73 -13.46
N SER A 6 -7.54 2.64 -13.21
CA SER A 6 -8.09 3.49 -14.28
C SER A 6 -6.99 4.40 -14.83
N LEU A 7 -6.98 4.68 -16.13
CA LEU A 7 -5.97 5.54 -16.78
C LEU A 7 -5.77 6.87 -16.05
N LYS A 8 -6.87 7.54 -15.69
CA LYS A 8 -6.83 8.81 -14.94
C LYS A 8 -6.13 8.69 -13.59
N LEU A 9 -6.23 7.54 -12.93
CA LEU A 9 -5.54 7.30 -11.66
C LEU A 9 -4.06 6.96 -11.91
N HIS A 10 -3.77 6.20 -12.97
CA HIS A 10 -2.42 5.87 -13.40
C HIS A 10 -1.60 7.14 -13.68
N ASP A 11 -2.12 8.04 -14.51
CA ASP A 11 -1.44 9.29 -14.89
C ASP A 11 -1.10 10.16 -13.67
N ARG A 12 -2.01 10.17 -12.68
CA ARG A 12 -1.82 10.94 -11.44
C ARG A 12 -0.71 10.40 -10.55
N ILE A 13 -0.50 9.08 -10.56
CA ILE A 13 0.49 8.44 -9.69
C ILE A 13 1.80 8.13 -10.42
N GLU A 14 1.85 8.27 -11.75
CA GLU A 14 3.00 7.93 -12.57
C GLU A 14 4.25 8.74 -12.18
N SER A 15 4.06 10.03 -11.87
CA SER A 15 5.12 10.94 -11.42
C SER A 15 5.67 10.61 -10.02
N LEU A 16 5.01 9.73 -9.27
CA LEU A 16 5.47 9.33 -7.95
C LEU A 16 6.59 8.28 -8.04
N PRO A 17 7.55 8.30 -7.09
CA PRO A 17 8.59 7.28 -7.00
C PRO A 17 8.00 5.86 -6.99
N LYS A 18 8.63 4.93 -7.70
CA LYS A 18 8.16 3.54 -7.79
C LYS A 18 7.94 2.90 -6.41
N ALA A 19 8.84 3.16 -5.46
CA ALA A 19 8.73 2.62 -4.11
C ALA A 19 7.44 3.07 -3.39
N VAL A 20 7.01 4.32 -3.60
CA VAL A 20 5.74 4.85 -3.05
C VAL A 20 4.55 4.13 -3.69
N ARG A 21 4.56 3.96 -5.01
CA ARG A 21 3.50 3.22 -5.73
C ARG A 21 3.41 1.76 -5.27
N ASP A 22 4.54 1.09 -5.08
CA ASP A 22 4.60 -0.31 -4.64
C ASP A 22 4.02 -0.47 -3.21
N ILE A 23 4.34 0.44 -2.29
CA ILE A 23 3.80 0.42 -0.92
C ILE A 23 2.29 0.70 -0.94
N ALA A 24 1.86 1.72 -1.69
CA ALA A 24 0.45 2.07 -1.82
C ALA A 24 -0.36 0.89 -2.40
N TRP A 25 0.17 0.22 -3.42
CA TRP A 25 -0.48 -0.94 -4.04
C TRP A 25 -0.62 -2.11 -3.07
N LYS A 26 0.44 -2.45 -2.34
CA LYS A 26 0.38 -3.47 -1.27
C LYS A 26 -0.65 -3.10 -0.21
N GLY A 27 -0.73 -1.82 0.16
CA GLY A 27 -1.72 -1.29 1.08
C GLY A 27 -3.15 -1.50 0.60
N GLN A 28 -3.44 -1.09 -0.63
CA GLN A 28 -4.77 -1.25 -1.24
C GLN A 28 -5.21 -2.71 -1.28
N LEU A 29 -4.34 -3.63 -1.72
CA LEU A 29 -4.66 -5.06 -1.77
C LEU A 29 -4.97 -5.63 -0.39
N ARG A 30 -4.15 -5.29 0.61
CA ARG A 30 -4.34 -5.74 2.00
C ARG A 30 -5.64 -5.20 2.60
N MET A 31 -5.91 -3.90 2.47
CA MET A 31 -7.13 -3.27 2.98
C MET A 31 -8.38 -3.86 2.32
N CYS A 32 -8.38 -4.04 1.00
CA CYS A 32 -9.48 -4.67 0.28
C CYS A 32 -9.74 -6.12 0.71
N GLN A 33 -8.68 -6.88 1.01
CA GLN A 33 -8.82 -8.23 1.55
C GLN A 33 -9.37 -8.21 2.99
N ARG A 34 -8.83 -7.33 3.84
CA ARG A 34 -9.24 -7.19 5.24
C ARG A 34 -10.69 -6.73 5.37
N TYR A 35 -11.09 -5.76 4.55
CA TYR A 35 -12.47 -5.26 4.50
C TYR A 35 -13.43 -6.39 4.16
N ARG A 36 -13.16 -7.14 3.08
CA ARG A 36 -14.00 -8.29 2.67
C ARG A 36 -14.10 -9.34 3.77
N TYR A 37 -12.99 -9.67 4.44
CA TYR A 37 -12.98 -10.62 5.54
C TYR A 37 -13.85 -10.13 6.73
N LEU A 38 -13.71 -8.86 7.13
CA LEU A 38 -14.45 -8.32 8.27
C LEU A 38 -15.94 -8.15 8.00
N VAL A 39 -16.31 -7.74 6.77
CA VAL A 39 -17.70 -7.67 6.32
C VAL A 39 -18.33 -9.05 6.26
N ALA A 40 -17.62 -10.05 5.73
CA ALA A 40 -18.09 -11.45 5.70
C ALA A 40 -18.24 -12.06 7.12
N SER A 41 -17.54 -11.49 8.12
CA SER A 41 -17.64 -11.88 9.52
C SER A 41 -18.74 -11.13 10.29
N GLU A 42 -19.63 -10.41 9.59
CA GLU A 42 -20.74 -9.61 10.13
C GLU A 42 -20.34 -8.64 11.26
N LYS A 43 -19.11 -8.12 11.21
CA LYS A 43 -18.65 -7.14 12.20
C LYS A 43 -19.40 -5.81 12.04
N LYS A 44 -19.66 -5.12 13.15
CA LYS A 44 -20.21 -3.75 13.15
C LYS A 44 -19.37 -2.86 12.23
N GLN A 45 -20.03 -2.07 11.37
CA GLN A 45 -19.35 -1.21 10.40
C GLN A 45 -18.27 -0.32 11.03
N ALA A 46 -18.54 0.23 12.23
CA ALA A 46 -17.56 1.03 12.97
C ALA A 46 -16.23 0.27 13.24
N VAL A 47 -16.31 -1.02 13.57
CA VAL A 47 -15.11 -1.86 13.80
C VAL A 47 -14.36 -2.08 12.50
N VAL A 48 -15.08 -2.31 11.40
CA VAL A 48 -14.47 -2.47 10.07
C VAL A 48 -13.74 -1.18 9.66
N THR A 49 -14.41 -0.05 9.75
CA THR A 49 -13.86 1.27 9.40
C THR A 49 -12.64 1.60 10.23
N THR A 50 -12.71 1.44 11.55
CA THR A 50 -11.57 1.71 12.43
C THR A 50 -10.39 0.79 12.12
N ALA A 51 -10.62 -0.51 11.90
CA ALA A 51 -9.55 -1.44 11.54
C ALA A 51 -8.86 -1.04 10.24
N ILE A 52 -9.62 -0.68 9.20
CA ILE A 52 -9.07 -0.23 7.91
C ILE A 52 -8.32 1.09 8.06
N ALA A 53 -8.85 2.05 8.82
CA ALA A 53 -8.20 3.33 9.08
C ALA A 53 -6.83 3.15 9.76
N CYS A 54 -6.74 2.29 10.78
CA CYS A 54 -5.48 1.98 11.44
C CYS A 54 -4.47 1.36 10.47
N GLU A 55 -4.92 0.47 9.57
CA GLU A 55 -4.05 -0.08 8.52
C GLU A 55 -3.59 1.01 7.54
N MET A 56 -4.48 1.91 7.12
CA MET A 56 -4.15 3.05 6.24
C MET A 56 -3.06 3.94 6.82
N VAL A 57 -3.15 4.27 8.12
CA VAL A 57 -2.12 5.08 8.79
C VAL A 57 -0.75 4.40 8.73
N GLY A 58 -0.68 3.08 8.90
CA GLY A 58 0.56 2.32 8.76
C GLY A 58 1.20 2.43 7.37
N PHE A 59 0.40 2.37 6.31
CA PHE A 59 0.90 2.54 4.95
C PHE A 59 1.32 3.98 4.63
N ILE A 60 0.59 4.98 5.14
CA ILE A 60 0.98 6.40 5.02
C ILE A 60 2.33 6.62 5.69
N LEU A 61 2.54 6.08 6.89
CA LEU A 61 3.82 6.17 7.60
C LEU A 61 4.94 5.46 6.82
N ALA A 62 4.69 4.26 6.29
CA ALA A 62 5.69 3.54 5.48
C ALA A 62 6.11 4.34 4.22
N ILE A 63 5.16 5.01 3.57
CA ILE A 63 5.45 5.92 2.45
C ILE A 63 6.27 7.11 2.92
N ALA A 64 5.87 7.77 4.01
CA ALA A 64 6.56 8.91 4.57
C ALA A 64 8.03 8.59 4.91
N VAL A 65 8.26 7.45 5.57
CA VAL A 65 9.61 6.94 5.88
C VAL A 65 10.41 6.68 4.60
N THR A 66 9.80 6.07 3.57
CA THR A 66 10.47 5.78 2.30
C THR A 66 10.89 7.05 1.55
N VAL A 67 10.06 8.09 1.60
CA VAL A 67 10.34 9.38 0.96
C VAL A 67 11.41 10.15 1.73
N MET A 68 11.37 10.13 3.06
CA MET A 68 12.30 10.88 3.90
C MET A 68 13.70 10.26 3.99
N LEU A 69 13.80 8.93 4.05
CA LEU A 69 15.09 8.26 4.19
C LEU A 69 15.76 7.95 2.84
N GLY A 70 15.08 8.26 1.73
CA GLY A 70 15.42 7.74 0.41
C GLY A 70 15.19 6.21 0.33
N PRO A 71 15.06 5.65 -0.88
CA PRO A 71 15.04 4.20 -1.02
C PRO A 71 16.38 3.66 -0.53
N ALA A 72 16.36 2.89 0.57
CA ALA A 72 17.56 2.26 1.10
C ALA A 72 18.34 1.62 -0.04
N PRO A 73 19.68 1.82 -0.11
CA PRO A 73 20.48 1.19 -1.15
C PRO A 73 20.24 -0.30 -1.05
N ARG A 74 19.66 -0.89 -2.09
CA ARG A 74 19.71 -2.33 -2.24
C ARG A 74 21.19 -2.63 -2.40
N HIS A 75 21.82 -3.19 -1.37
CA HIS A 75 23.13 -3.78 -1.51
C HIS A 75 22.98 -4.96 -2.48
N ASN A 76 23.04 -4.65 -3.78
CA ASN A 76 23.10 -5.63 -4.83
C ASN A 76 24.43 -6.33 -4.63
N GLY A 77 24.39 -7.54 -4.09
CA GLY A 77 25.53 -8.45 -4.03
C GLY A 77 25.90 -8.86 -5.44
N SER A 78 26.54 -7.96 -6.18
CA SER A 78 27.24 -8.24 -7.43
C SER A 78 28.71 -7.92 -7.22
N ALA A 79 29.39 -8.82 -6.51
CA ALA A 79 30.81 -9.10 -6.61
C ALA A 79 31.14 -10.34 -5.78
N GLN A 80 31.25 -11.50 -6.42
CA GLN A 80 32.50 -12.26 -6.50
C GLN A 80 32.27 -13.64 -7.15
N SER A 81 32.83 -13.74 -8.36
CA SER A 81 33.40 -14.92 -9.05
C SER A 81 32.54 -16.11 -9.42
#